data_AF-A0A8S4C108-F1
#
_entry.id   AF-A0A8S4C108-F1
#
_cell.length_a   1.000
_cell.length_b   1.000
_cell.length_c   1.000
_cell.angle_alpha   90.00
_cell.angle_beta   90.00
_cell.angle_gamma   90.00
#
_symmetry.space_group_name_H-M   'P 1'
#
loop_
_entity.id
_entity.type
_entity.pdbx_description
1 polymer ?
#
loop_
_entity_poly.entity_id
_entity_poly.type
_entity_poly.pdbx_seq_one_letter_code
_entity_poly.pdbx_strand_id
1 'polypeptide(L)'
;MLRFGGRMFGFSALLSLLLAGLVAASSDLFDNQLGDINYCKKQCQITVKNKSPAKDSVMNACHRGCRLYSICQFVNGNAGFNTSREECQGACQEAYMKLLEQEACSTGCSSQPSEPEIKRRRLRAMTLRPKQPSVMEAVSSWCNDIVSSAQSFISSTWTFYLQADDGKVVVFQFV
;
A
#
# COMPACT_ATOMS: atom_id res chain seq x y z
N MET A 1 8.43 -36.08 48.21
CA MET A 1 8.96 -35.70 46.88
C MET A 1 7.79 -35.57 45.92
N LEU A 2 7.36 -34.37 45.58
CA LEU A 2 6.32 -34.15 44.57
C LEU A 2 6.79 -33.07 43.58
N ARG A 3 6.93 -33.51 42.32
CA ARG A 3 7.34 -32.74 41.15
C ARG A 3 6.48 -31.49 40.98
N PHE A 4 7.10 -30.32 40.98
CA PHE A 4 6.51 -29.06 40.47
C PHE A 4 7.40 -28.50 39.36
N GLY A 5 7.57 -29.27 38.29
CA GLY A 5 8.52 -28.99 37.19
C GLY A 5 7.87 -28.80 35.83
N GLY A 6 6.66 -28.24 35.75
CA GLY A 6 5.91 -28.15 34.47
C GLY A 6 5.35 -26.79 34.10
N ARG A 7 5.29 -25.81 35.01
CA ARG A 7 4.52 -24.57 34.79
C ARG A 7 5.36 -23.32 34.49
N MET A 8 6.66 -23.32 34.78
CA MET A 8 7.52 -22.15 34.52
C MET A 8 7.99 -22.02 33.06
N PHE A 9 8.07 -23.14 32.33
CA PHE A 9 8.57 -23.14 30.94
C PHE A 9 7.55 -22.55 29.96
N GLY A 10 6.25 -22.76 30.22
CA GLY A 10 5.17 -22.26 29.36
C GLY A 10 5.05 -20.74 29.38
N PHE A 11 5.17 -20.11 30.55
CA PHE A 11 5.11 -18.65 30.67
C PHE A 11 6.34 -17.97 30.05
N SER A 12 7.54 -18.55 30.21
CA SER A 12 8.75 -18.04 29.57
C SER A 12 8.70 -18.18 28.04
N ALA A 13 8.17 -19.29 27.52
CA ALA A 13 8.03 -19.49 26.09
C ALA A 13 6.97 -18.58 25.47
N LEU A 14 5.83 -18.39 26.16
CA LEU A 14 4.77 -17.46 25.74
C LEU A 14 5.24 -16.00 25.78
N LEU A 15 6.00 -15.61 26.82
CA LEU A 15 6.56 -14.27 26.93
C LEU A 15 7.61 -14.03 25.83
N SER A 16 8.47 -15.01 25.53
CA SER A 16 9.41 -14.94 24.40
C SER A 16 8.70 -14.87 23.04
N LEU A 17 7.59 -15.59 22.85
CA LEU A 17 6.78 -15.52 21.63
C LEU A 17 6.10 -14.16 21.47
N LEU A 18 5.59 -13.60 22.57
CA LEU A 18 5.00 -12.27 22.61
C LEU A 18 6.03 -11.18 22.30
N LEU A 19 7.23 -11.25 22.91
CA LEU A 19 8.32 -10.32 22.59
C LEU A 19 8.81 -10.46 21.13
N ALA A 20 8.90 -11.67 20.59
CA ALA A 20 9.27 -11.89 19.19
C ALA A 20 8.21 -11.34 18.22
N GLY A 21 6.92 -11.47 18.55
CA GLY A 21 5.81 -10.89 17.81
C GLY A 21 5.82 -9.36 17.80
N LEU A 22 6.14 -8.73 18.93
CA LEU A 22 6.28 -7.26 19.00
C LEU A 22 7.48 -6.75 18.18
N VAL A 23 8.60 -7.47 18.16
CA VAL A 23 9.77 -7.08 17.35
C VAL A 23 9.46 -7.18 15.85
N ALA A 24 8.79 -8.25 15.40
CA ALA A 24 8.39 -8.40 14.00
C ALA A 24 7.34 -7.36 13.56
N ALA A 25 6.37 -7.04 14.42
CA ALA A 25 5.36 -6.01 14.14
C ALA A 25 5.95 -4.59 14.10
N SER A 26 7.02 -4.32 14.86
CA SER A 26 7.67 -3.01 14.87
C SER A 26 8.31 -2.65 13.53
N SER A 27 8.90 -3.63 12.82
CA SER A 27 9.47 -3.39 11.48
C SER A 27 8.43 -2.85 10.50
N ASP A 28 7.25 -3.47 10.45
CA ASP A 28 6.16 -3.11 9.54
C ASP A 28 5.40 -1.84 9.95
N LEU A 29 5.33 -1.53 11.25
CA LEU A 29 4.69 -0.31 11.74
C LEU A 29 5.46 0.96 11.33
N PHE A 30 6.79 0.89 11.33
CA PHE A 30 7.61 1.99 10.84
C PHE A 30 7.58 2.09 9.31
N ASP A 31 7.50 1.00 8.55
CA ASP A 31 7.39 1.05 7.08
C ASP A 31 6.09 1.76 6.62
N ASN A 32 4.99 1.62 7.37
CA ASN A 32 3.74 2.33 7.07
C ASN A 32 3.81 3.84 7.38
N GLN A 33 4.67 4.28 8.31
CA GLN A 33 4.71 5.67 8.78
C GLN A 33 5.87 6.49 8.20
N LEU A 34 6.98 5.85 7.81
CA LEU A 34 8.18 6.49 7.26
C LEU A 34 8.15 6.65 5.72
N GLY A 35 7.10 6.15 5.07
CA GLY A 35 6.92 6.28 3.63
C GLY A 35 7.65 5.22 2.79
N ASP A 36 7.25 5.12 1.52
CA ASP A 36 7.71 4.09 0.60
C ASP A 36 9.20 4.27 0.20
N ILE A 37 10.07 3.42 0.75
CA ILE A 37 11.50 3.36 0.42
C ILE A 37 11.83 2.47 -0.78
N ASN A 38 10.84 1.91 -1.50
CA ASN A 38 11.10 0.98 -2.61
C ASN A 38 11.90 1.61 -3.75
N TYR A 39 11.69 2.90 -4.02
CA TYR A 39 12.52 3.63 -4.97
C TYR A 39 13.98 3.70 -4.54
N CYS A 40 14.22 4.06 -3.28
CA CYS A 40 15.56 4.14 -2.73
C CYS A 40 16.24 2.75 -2.71
N LYS A 41 15.50 1.69 -2.33
CA LYS A 41 15.98 0.29 -2.41
C LYS A 41 16.38 -0.09 -3.85
N LYS A 42 15.57 0.28 -4.85
CA LYS A 42 15.90 0.04 -6.26
C LYS A 42 17.15 0.81 -6.70
N GLN A 43 17.30 2.05 -6.23
CA GLN A 43 18.49 2.86 -6.50
C GLN A 43 19.74 2.26 -5.86
N CYS A 44 19.65 1.80 -4.60
CA CYS A 44 20.70 1.04 -3.92
C CYS A 44 21.11 -0.20 -4.72
N GLN A 45 20.14 -0.97 -5.24
CA GLN A 45 20.43 -2.14 -6.06
C GLN A 45 21.24 -1.82 -7.33
N ILE A 46 20.97 -0.68 -7.97
CA ILE A 46 21.71 -0.26 -9.16
C ILE A 46 23.11 0.24 -8.77
N THR A 47 23.20 1.13 -7.78
CA THR A 47 24.45 1.80 -7.42
C THR A 47 25.45 0.86 -6.72
N VAL A 48 25.00 -0.02 -5.83
CA VAL A 48 25.88 -0.94 -5.08
C VAL A 48 26.34 -2.10 -5.97
N LYS A 49 25.48 -2.60 -6.88
CA LYS A 49 25.85 -3.68 -7.82
C LYS A 49 27.00 -3.28 -8.74
N ASN A 50 27.16 -2.00 -9.03
CA ASN A 50 28.25 -1.47 -9.85
C ASN A 50 29.56 -1.25 -9.06
N LYS A 51 29.51 -1.22 -7.72
CA LYS A 51 30.64 -0.79 -6.88
C LYS A 51 31.36 -1.90 -6.10
N SER A 52 30.74 -3.06 -5.83
CA SER A 52 31.39 -4.03 -4.93
C SER A 52 31.01 -5.51 -5.14
N PRO A 53 31.96 -6.45 -4.94
CA PRO A 53 31.69 -7.90 -4.83
C PRO A 53 31.16 -8.31 -3.43
N ALA A 54 31.36 -7.48 -2.40
CA ALA A 54 30.81 -7.69 -1.04
C ALA A 54 29.35 -7.24 -0.97
N LYS A 55 28.46 -8.09 -1.50
CA LYS A 55 27.14 -7.69 -1.96
C LYS A 55 26.14 -7.38 -0.85
N ASP A 56 26.15 -8.14 0.25
CA ASP A 56 25.02 -8.11 1.19
C ASP A 56 25.17 -7.09 2.31
N SER A 57 26.36 -6.94 2.92
CA SER A 57 26.55 -5.96 4.01
C SER A 57 26.48 -4.52 3.50
N VAL A 58 27.07 -4.25 2.34
CA VAL A 58 27.04 -2.96 1.65
C VAL A 58 25.61 -2.62 1.21
N MET A 59 24.87 -3.58 0.66
CA MET A 59 23.47 -3.38 0.28
C MET A 59 22.58 -3.10 1.50
N ASN A 60 22.77 -3.86 2.58
CA ASN A 60 22.03 -3.65 3.82
C ASN A 60 22.32 -2.27 4.42
N ALA A 61 23.58 -1.82 4.39
CA ALA A 61 23.94 -0.47 4.81
C ALA A 61 23.22 0.61 3.98
N CYS A 62 23.12 0.42 2.65
CA CYS A 62 22.35 1.33 1.80
C CYS A 62 20.86 1.36 2.14
N HIS A 63 20.24 0.19 2.33
CA HIS A 63 18.84 0.09 2.75
C HIS A 63 18.58 0.76 4.12
N ARG A 64 19.52 0.61 5.05
CA ARG A 64 19.47 1.30 6.35
C ARG A 64 19.54 2.81 6.18
N GLY A 65 20.40 3.31 5.29
CA GLY A 65 20.46 4.73 4.93
C GLY A 65 19.13 5.27 4.37
N CYS A 66 18.46 4.51 3.49
CA CYS A 66 17.14 4.88 2.97
C CYS A 66 16.09 5.10 4.09
N ARG A 67 16.08 4.20 5.08
CA ARG A 67 15.14 4.27 6.22
C ARG A 67 15.52 5.38 7.18
N LEU A 68 16.81 5.56 7.45
CA LEU A 68 17.31 6.62 8.32
C LEU A 68 16.94 8.00 7.78
N TYR A 69 17.08 8.21 6.46
CA TYR A 69 16.66 9.45 5.82
C TYR A 69 15.18 9.77 6.05
N SER A 70 14.30 8.78 5.90
CA SER A 70 12.86 8.97 6.17
C SER A 70 12.61 9.38 7.63
N ILE A 71 13.40 8.87 8.58
CA ILE A 71 13.31 9.27 9.99
C ILE A 71 13.77 10.72 10.17
N CYS A 72 14.94 11.07 9.65
CA CYS A 72 15.48 12.44 9.73
C CYS A 72 14.50 13.44 9.10
N GLN A 73 13.92 13.13 7.94
CA GLN A 73 12.94 13.99 7.28
C GLN A 73 11.63 14.09 8.08
N PHE A 74 11.18 13.00 8.71
CA PHE A 74 9.97 13.02 9.54
C PHE A 74 10.15 13.86 10.80
N VAL A 75 11.28 13.71 11.49
CA VAL A 75 11.60 14.48 12.71
C VAL A 75 11.80 15.97 12.38
N ASN A 76 12.48 16.26 11.27
CA ASN A 76 12.80 17.62 10.86
C ASN A 76 11.85 18.17 9.79
N GLY A 77 10.54 17.95 9.92
CA GLY A 77 9.53 18.18 8.86
C GLY A 77 9.50 19.55 8.16
N ASN A 78 10.36 20.49 8.54
CA ASN A 78 10.49 21.86 8.04
C ASN A 78 11.95 22.26 7.74
N ALA A 79 12.97 21.48 8.14
CA ALA A 79 14.39 21.81 7.90
C ALA A 79 14.81 21.60 6.44
N GLY A 80 13.94 21.01 5.62
CA GLY A 80 14.17 20.76 4.21
C GLY A 80 15.01 19.52 3.93
N PHE A 81 15.06 19.17 2.64
CA PHE A 81 15.69 17.94 2.14
C PHE A 81 17.19 17.87 2.44
N ASN A 82 17.90 19.00 2.31
CA ASN A 82 19.36 19.06 2.47
C ASN A 82 19.79 18.86 3.92
N THR A 83 19.15 19.52 4.89
CA THR A 83 19.48 19.33 6.31
C THR A 83 19.20 17.91 6.77
N SER A 84 18.06 17.34 6.39
CA SER A 84 17.73 15.93 6.69
C SER A 84 18.74 14.96 6.06
N ARG A 85 19.30 15.30 4.90
CA ARG A 85 20.34 14.51 4.22
C ARG A 85 21.67 14.58 4.96
N GLU A 86 22.09 15.77 5.39
CA GLU A 86 23.34 15.97 6.13
C GLU A 86 23.31 15.25 7.47
N GLU A 87 22.20 15.31 8.21
CA GLU A 87 22.03 14.57 9.46
C GLU A 87 22.07 13.05 9.25
N CYS A 88 21.41 12.56 8.20
CA CYS A 88 21.47 11.14 7.82
C CYS A 88 22.91 10.71 7.51
N GLN A 89 23.66 11.54 6.78
CA GLN A 89 25.06 11.25 6.42
C GLN A 89 25.99 11.30 7.64
N GLY A 90 25.79 12.25 8.55
CA GLY A 90 26.52 12.33 9.82
C GLY A 90 26.32 11.06 10.66
N ALA A 91 25.07 10.62 10.81
CA ALA A 91 24.75 9.39 11.50
C ALA A 91 25.32 8.13 10.80
N CYS A 92 25.37 8.10 9.47
CA CYS A 92 26.06 7.03 8.73
C CYS A 92 27.57 7.01 9.02
N GLN A 93 28.20 8.17 9.13
CA GLN A 93 29.63 8.30 9.45
C GLN A 93 29.95 7.85 10.87
N GLU A 94 29.06 8.10 11.82
CA GLU A 94 29.21 7.63 13.19
C GLU A 94 28.95 6.12 13.33
N ALA A 95 27.99 5.57 12.57
CA ALA A 95 27.55 4.19 12.72
C ALA A 95 28.47 3.16 12.02
N TYR A 96 29.19 3.55 10.96
CA TYR A 96 29.98 2.61 10.15
C TYR A 96 31.47 2.97 10.15
N MET A 97 32.29 2.02 10.62
CA MET A 97 33.76 2.12 10.59
C MET A 97 34.36 1.69 9.23
N LYS A 98 33.63 0.88 8.45
CA LYS A 98 34.07 0.39 7.15
C LYS A 98 33.64 1.35 6.05
N LEU A 99 34.60 1.86 5.28
CA LEU A 99 34.37 2.86 4.23
C LEU A 99 33.30 2.43 3.22
N LEU A 100 33.30 1.17 2.77
CA LEU A 100 32.32 0.68 1.79
C LEU A 100 30.88 0.65 2.34
N GLU A 101 30.70 0.29 3.61
CA GLU A 101 29.38 0.28 4.26
C GLU A 101 28.91 1.70 4.57
N GLN A 102 29.84 2.56 4.99
CA GLN A 102 29.60 3.97 5.24
C GLN A 102 29.17 4.70 3.95
N GLU A 103 29.92 4.54 2.86
CA GLU A 103 29.56 5.12 1.55
C GLU A 103 28.20 4.62 1.05
N ALA A 104 27.91 3.33 1.26
CA ALA A 104 26.62 2.77 0.88
C ALA A 104 25.48 3.34 1.70
N CYS A 105 25.65 3.51 3.02
CA CYS A 105 24.68 4.20 3.88
C CYS A 105 24.42 5.63 3.39
N SER A 106 25.49 6.40 3.14
CA SER A 106 25.39 7.78 2.60
C SER A 106 24.77 7.84 1.21
N THR A 107 24.96 6.80 0.40
CA THR A 107 24.28 6.62 -0.90
C THR A 107 22.77 6.44 -0.68
N GLY A 108 22.37 5.63 0.31
CA GLY A 108 20.98 5.48 0.72
C GLY A 108 20.34 6.81 1.12
N CYS A 109 21.04 7.61 1.94
CA CYS A 109 20.57 8.96 2.32
C CYS A 109 20.37 9.89 1.11
N SER A 110 21.19 9.74 0.07
CA SER A 110 21.14 10.61 -1.13
C SER A 110 20.18 10.11 -2.21
N SER A 111 19.71 8.87 -2.10
CA SER A 111 18.87 8.20 -3.12
C SER A 111 17.37 8.43 -2.92
N GLN A 112 16.99 9.15 -1.86
CA GLN A 112 15.60 9.51 -1.61
C GLN A 112 15.18 10.66 -2.53
N PRO A 113 13.99 10.57 -3.16
CA PRO A 113 13.52 11.59 -4.08
C PRO A 113 13.18 12.86 -3.30
N SER A 114 13.38 14.01 -3.94
CA SER A 114 13.04 15.29 -3.36
C SER A 114 11.53 15.41 -3.10
N GLU A 115 11.13 16.23 -2.13
CA GLU A 115 9.72 16.48 -1.81
C GLU A 115 8.80 16.79 -3.02
N PRO A 116 9.21 17.60 -4.03
CA PRO A 116 8.43 17.79 -5.25
C PRO A 116 8.29 16.50 -6.08
N GLU A 117 9.27 15.61 -6.09
CA GLU A 117 9.19 14.32 -6.78
C GLU A 117 8.29 13.34 -6.04
N ILE A 118 8.31 13.34 -4.70
CA ILE A 118 7.37 12.57 -3.88
C ILE A 118 5.93 13.04 -4.16
N LYS A 119 5.70 14.36 -4.15
CA LYS A 119 4.39 14.94 -4.48
C LYS A 119 3.95 14.56 -5.90
N ARG A 120 4.84 14.68 -6.90
CA ARG A 120 4.56 14.31 -8.29
C ARG A 120 4.24 12.81 -8.43
N ARG A 121 4.92 11.94 -7.68
CA ARG A 121 4.63 10.50 -7.66
C ARG A 121 3.31 10.18 -6.97
N ARG A 122 2.99 10.83 -5.86
CA ARG A 122 1.68 10.71 -5.20
C ARG A 122 0.56 11.13 -6.15
N LEU A 123 0.72 12.26 -6.84
CA LEU A 123 -0.21 12.70 -7.90
C LEU A 123 -0.33 11.67 -9.03
N ARG A 124 0.79 11.14 -9.54
CA ARG A 124 0.76 10.08 -10.56
C ARG A 124 0.05 8.81 -10.09
N ALA A 125 0.29 8.38 -8.85
CA ALA A 125 -0.36 7.23 -8.26
C ALA A 125 -1.88 7.46 -8.11
N MET A 126 -2.30 8.68 -7.76
CA MET A 126 -3.72 9.06 -7.74
C MET A 126 -4.34 9.07 -9.14
N THR A 127 -3.62 9.51 -10.17
CA THR A 127 -4.11 9.45 -11.57
C THR A 127 -4.17 8.04 -12.15
N LEU A 128 -3.34 7.12 -11.63
CA LEU A 128 -3.28 5.72 -12.06
C LEU A 128 -4.24 4.82 -11.27
N ARG A 129 -4.83 5.31 -10.18
CA ARG A 129 -5.91 4.58 -9.53
C ARG A 129 -7.13 4.58 -10.46
N PRO A 130 -7.71 3.40 -10.78
CA PRO A 130 -9.00 3.37 -11.45
C PRO A 130 -9.97 4.20 -10.60
N LYS A 131 -10.54 5.23 -11.22
CA LYS A 131 -11.60 6.02 -10.59
C LYS A 131 -12.66 5.02 -10.16
N GLN A 132 -12.89 4.84 -8.86
CA GLN A 132 -13.97 3.97 -8.42
C GLN A 132 -15.23 4.49 -9.10
N PRO A 133 -15.98 3.62 -9.81
CA PRO A 133 -17.20 4.06 -10.47
C PRO A 133 -18.05 4.72 -9.41
N SER A 134 -18.43 5.97 -9.67
CA SER A 134 -19.27 6.69 -8.74
C SER A 134 -20.56 5.90 -8.56
N VAL A 135 -21.13 5.91 -7.35
CA VAL A 135 -22.43 5.23 -7.08
C VAL A 135 -23.48 5.65 -8.11
N MET A 136 -23.39 6.89 -8.60
CA MET A 136 -24.24 7.43 -9.66
C MET A 136 -24.07 6.70 -11.00
N GLU A 137 -22.84 6.39 -11.42
CA GLU A 137 -22.57 5.65 -12.67
C GLU A 137 -23.13 4.22 -12.58
N ALA A 138 -22.99 3.56 -11.43
CA ALA A 138 -23.55 2.23 -11.20
C ALA A 138 -25.09 2.21 -11.26
N VAL A 139 -25.75 3.20 -10.64
CA VAL A 139 -27.21 3.35 -10.70
C VAL A 139 -27.66 3.63 -12.14
N SER A 140 -26.94 4.49 -12.86
CA SER A 140 -27.28 4.81 -14.25
C SER A 140 -27.18 3.61 -15.19
N SER A 141 -26.17 2.74 -15.01
CA SER A 141 -26.04 1.50 -15.77
C SER A 141 -27.22 0.58 -15.52
N TRP A 142 -27.59 0.39 -14.25
CA TRP A 142 -28.71 -0.48 -13.88
C TRP A 142 -30.05 0.01 -14.41
N CYS A 143 -30.30 1.32 -14.36
CA CYS A 143 -31.50 1.92 -14.94
C CYS A 143 -31.56 1.71 -16.46
N ASN A 144 -30.44 1.87 -17.17
CA ASN A 144 -30.37 1.62 -18.61
C ASN A 144 -30.64 0.15 -18.95
N ASP A 145 -30.11 -0.79 -18.16
CA ASP A 145 -30.34 -2.23 -18.37
C ASP A 145 -31.80 -2.62 -18.14
N ILE A 146 -32.47 -2.01 -17.15
CA ILE A 146 -33.91 -2.21 -16.91
C ILE A 146 -34.75 -1.63 -18.06
N VAL A 147 -34.46 -0.39 -18.47
CA VAL A 147 -35.19 0.27 -19.56
C VAL A 147 -35.00 -0.48 -20.88
N SER A 148 -33.79 -0.96 -21.16
CA SER A 148 -33.49 -1.80 -22.32
C SER A 148 -34.22 -3.15 -22.25
N SER A 149 -34.30 -3.75 -21.07
CA SER A 149 -35.04 -5.01 -20.86
C SER A 149 -36.56 -4.84 -20.99
N ALA A 150 -37.10 -3.67 -20.63
CA ALA A 150 -38.52 -3.36 -20.78
C ALA A 150 -38.93 -3.06 -22.24
N GLN A 151 -37.95 -2.75 -23.10
CA GLN A 151 -38.18 -2.41 -24.50
C GLN A 151 -38.77 -3.58 -25.32
N SER A 152 -38.56 -4.83 -24.89
CA SER A 152 -39.19 -6.02 -25.50
C SER A 152 -40.66 -6.21 -25.11
N PHE A 153 -41.09 -5.67 -23.97
CA PHE A 153 -42.47 -5.76 -23.48
C PHE A 153 -43.39 -4.67 -24.04
N ILE A 154 -42.83 -3.54 -24.48
CA ILE A 154 -43.59 -2.41 -25.05
C ILE A 154 -44.01 -2.69 -26.51
N SER A 155 -43.35 -3.61 -27.21
CA SER A 155 -43.71 -3.97 -28.60
C SER A 155 -44.62 -5.20 -28.71
N SER A 156 -45.05 -5.77 -27.58
CA SER A 156 -45.96 -6.92 -27.59
C SER A 156 -47.39 -6.41 -27.61
N THR A 157 -48.14 -6.68 -28.68
CA THR A 157 -49.58 -6.40 -28.70
C THR A 157 -50.25 -7.29 -27.65
N TRP A 158 -50.77 -6.70 -26.57
CA TRP A 158 -51.40 -7.45 -25.49
C TRP A 158 -52.89 -7.60 -25.79
N THR A 159 -53.38 -8.84 -25.89
CA THR A 159 -54.80 -9.14 -26.08
C THR A 159 -55.36 -9.78 -24.82
N PHE A 160 -56.34 -9.12 -24.21
CA PHE A 160 -57.00 -9.57 -22.99
C PHE A 160 -58.43 -10.04 -23.30
N TYR A 161 -58.79 -11.23 -22.81
CA TYR A 161 -60.10 -11.84 -23.00
C TYR A 161 -60.83 -11.89 -21.66
N LEU A 162 -61.99 -11.25 -21.59
CA LEU A 162 -62.87 -11.31 -20.42
C LEU A 162 -64.14 -12.05 -20.77
N GLN A 163 -64.39 -13.17 -20.10
CA GLN A 163 -65.66 -13.89 -20.18
C GLN A 163 -66.53 -13.50 -18.98
N ALA A 164 -67.72 -12.97 -19.25
CA ALA A 164 -68.72 -12.75 -18.21
C ALA A 164 -69.50 -14.03 -17.93
N ASP A 165 -70.17 -14.11 -16.77
CA ASP A 165 -70.89 -15.30 -16.30
C ASP A 165 -72.05 -15.76 -17.22
N ASP A 166 -72.46 -14.91 -18.16
CA ASP A 166 -73.45 -15.22 -19.21
C ASP A 166 -72.83 -15.90 -20.46
N GLY A 167 -71.53 -16.22 -20.40
CA GLY A 167 -70.78 -16.92 -21.44
C GLY A 167 -70.24 -16.00 -22.55
N LYS A 168 -70.55 -14.70 -22.55
CA LYS A 168 -70.06 -13.76 -23.55
C LYS A 168 -68.61 -13.36 -23.28
N VAL A 169 -67.81 -13.28 -24.34
CA VAL A 169 -66.40 -12.89 -24.26
C VAL A 169 -66.19 -11.55 -24.94
N VAL A 170 -65.54 -10.61 -24.26
CA VAL A 170 -65.08 -9.33 -24.81
C VAL A 170 -63.57 -9.34 -24.91
N VAL A 171 -63.05 -8.87 -26.04
CA VAL A 171 -61.63 -8.86 -26.35
C VAL A 171 -61.12 -7.43 -26.41
N PHE A 172 -60.08 -7.13 -25.64
CA PHE A 172 -59.39 -5.84 -25.65
C PHE A 172 -57.98 -6.02 -26.18
N GLN A 173 -57.60 -5.24 -27.19
CA GLN A 173 -56.29 -5.28 -27.81
C GLN A 173 -55.56 -3.96 -27.57
N PHE A 174 -54.39 -4.03 -26.93
CA PHE A 174 -53.53 -2.90 -26.64
C PHE A 174 -52.31 -2.96 -27.58
N VAL A 175 -52.22 -1.96 -28.46
CA VAL A 175 -51.08 -1.71 -29.36
C VAL A 175 -50.12 -0.74 -28.68
#